data_AF-A0A9Q4CVP7-F1
#
_entry.id   AF-A0A9Q4CVP7-F1
#
_cell.length_a   1.000
_cell.length_b   1.000
_cell.length_c   1.000
_cell.angle_alpha   90.00
_cell.angle_beta   90.00
_cell.angle_gamma   90.00
#
_symmetry.space_group_name_H-M   'P 1'
#
loop_
_entity.id
_entity.type
_entity.pdbx_description
1 polymer ?
#
loop_
_entity_poly.entity_id
_entity_poly.type
_entity_poly.pdbx_seq_one_letter_code
_entity_poly.pdbx_strand_id
1 'polypeptide(L)'
;MAMPGHPEHLDRYPLAHLKNSGWEGQVVVGVRRHGQIVLPFPGEVFPDLIEEDQLPTEAHCDEVSVSNPQRLMTNLMAATTVMMLLHTLLADGTILHHRTFFEARRGWMRSDAAIDA
;
A
#
# COMPACT_ATOMS: atom_id res chain seq x y z
N MET A 1 -4.51 -13.46 -27.79
CA MET A 1 -4.72 -12.94 -26.43
C MET A 1 -5.01 -14.15 -25.55
N ALA A 2 -4.03 -14.66 -24.82
CA ALA A 2 -4.19 -15.89 -24.05
C ALA A 2 -4.79 -15.59 -22.67
N MET A 3 -5.75 -16.42 -22.27
CA MET A 3 -6.46 -16.32 -20.98
C MET A 3 -5.59 -16.87 -19.84
N PRO A 4 -5.85 -16.48 -18.57
CA PRO A 4 -5.12 -16.99 -17.40
C PRO A 4 -5.26 -18.53 -17.29
N GLY A 5 -4.13 -19.24 -17.17
CA GLY A 5 -4.05 -20.72 -17.12
C GLY A 5 -3.34 -21.41 -18.29
N HIS A 6 -2.86 -20.65 -19.29
CA HIS A 6 -2.01 -21.17 -20.37
C HIS A 6 -0.63 -21.61 -19.83
N PRO A 7 0.04 -22.65 -20.33
CA PRO A 7 1.36 -23.10 -19.85
C PRO A 7 2.51 -22.07 -19.98
N GLU A 8 2.30 -20.99 -20.74
CA GLU A 8 3.19 -19.81 -20.77
C GLU A 8 2.80 -18.73 -19.73
N HIS A 9 1.79 -18.99 -18.91
CA HIS A 9 1.36 -18.13 -17.81
C HIS A 9 2.30 -18.36 -16.63
N LEU A 10 3.40 -17.59 -16.62
CA LEU A 10 4.38 -17.57 -15.55
C LEU A 10 3.73 -17.38 -14.19
N ASP A 11 3.95 -18.41 -13.37
CA ASP A 11 3.62 -18.51 -11.97
C ASP A 11 4.20 -17.32 -11.18
N ARG A 12 3.40 -16.75 -10.28
CA ARG A 12 3.78 -15.87 -9.16
C ARG A 12 4.89 -14.84 -9.45
N TYR A 13 4.47 -13.64 -9.84
CA TYR A 13 5.31 -12.46 -10.05
C TYR A 13 6.34 -12.23 -8.92
N PRO A 14 7.65 -12.14 -9.22
CA PRO A 14 8.67 -11.75 -8.26
C PRO A 14 8.43 -10.30 -7.79
N LEU A 15 8.48 -10.06 -6.48
CA LEU A 15 8.28 -8.74 -5.82
C LEU A 15 9.06 -7.58 -6.48
N ALA A 16 10.22 -7.86 -7.08
CA ALA A 16 11.03 -6.88 -7.79
C ALA A 16 10.36 -6.33 -9.07
N HIS A 17 9.58 -7.14 -9.78
CA HIS A 17 8.85 -6.69 -10.99
C HIS A 17 7.61 -5.86 -10.63
N LEU A 18 7.05 -6.07 -9.44
CA LEU A 18 5.91 -5.33 -8.92
C LEU A 18 6.26 -3.86 -8.63
N LYS A 19 7.42 -3.63 -7.98
CA LYS A 19 7.98 -2.30 -7.66
C LYS A 19 8.12 -1.39 -8.90
N ASN A 20 8.35 -1.96 -10.08
CA ASN A 20 8.60 -1.22 -11.32
C ASN A 20 7.35 -0.95 -12.17
N SER A 21 6.18 -1.47 -11.79
CA SER A 21 4.95 -1.35 -12.60
C SER A 21 4.13 -0.09 -12.30
N GLY A 22 4.31 0.52 -11.11
CA GLY A 22 3.58 1.72 -10.66
C GLY A 22 2.10 1.52 -10.35
N TRP A 23 1.58 0.29 -10.48
CA TRP A 23 0.19 -0.05 -10.17
C TRP A 23 -0.01 -0.66 -8.79
N GLU A 24 1.07 -1.04 -8.12
CA GLU A 24 1.02 -1.64 -6.80
C GLU A 24 1.42 -0.65 -5.72
N GLY A 25 0.84 -0.83 -4.54
CA GLY A 25 1.13 -0.01 -3.39
C GLY A 25 0.71 -0.68 -2.09
N GLN A 26 1.03 -0.01 -1.00
CA GLN A 26 0.76 -0.49 0.34
C GLN A 26 0.41 0.65 1.27
N VAL A 27 -0.41 0.35 2.27
CA VAL A 27 -0.68 1.22 3.42
C VAL A 27 -0.38 0.43 4.68
N VAL A 28 0.44 1.00 5.55
CA VAL A 28 0.90 0.37 6.80
C VAL A 28 0.65 1.36 7.92
N VAL A 29 0.01 0.90 9.00
CA VAL A 29 -0.36 1.73 10.15
C VAL A 29 0.30 1.20 11.40
N GLY A 30 1.11 2.04 12.03
CA GLY A 30 1.60 1.84 13.39
C GLY A 30 0.72 2.57 14.40
N VAL A 31 0.62 2.02 15.61
CA VAL A 31 -0.22 2.58 16.68
C VAL A 31 0.59 2.66 17.95
N ARG A 32 0.59 3.84 18.55
CA ARG A 32 1.11 4.07 19.89
C ARG A 32 -0.01 4.56 20.79
N ARG A 33 -0.24 3.84 21.89
CA ARG A 33 -1.28 4.16 22.88
C ARG A 33 -0.65 4.23 24.26
N HIS A 34 -0.86 5.35 24.97
CA HIS A 34 -0.30 5.59 26.31
C HIS A 34 1.22 5.35 26.42
N GLY A 35 1.97 5.75 25.38
CA GLY A 35 3.43 5.57 25.33
C GLY A 35 3.91 4.17 24.94
N GLN A 36 3.01 3.19 24.78
CA GLN A 36 3.35 1.85 24.32
C GLN A 36 3.00 1.67 22.84
N ILE A 37 3.90 1.04 22.09
CA ILE A 37 3.66 0.65 20.70
C ILE A 37 2.79 -0.61 20.73
N VAL A 38 1.58 -0.52 20.17
CA VAL A 38 0.59 -1.60 20.09
C VAL A 38 0.64 -2.27 18.71
N LEU A 39 0.92 -1.49 17.67
CA LEU A 39 1.20 -1.98 16.32
C LEU A 39 2.51 -1.35 15.84
N PRO A 40 3.44 -2.15 15.27
CA PRO A 40 4.74 -1.66 14.84
C PRO A 40 4.60 -0.64 13.70
N PHE A 41 5.49 0.35 13.68
CA PHE A 41 5.48 1.39 12.65
C PHE A 41 6.15 0.91 11.35
N PRO A 42 5.85 1.52 10.18
CA PRO A 42 6.37 1.06 8.90
C PRO A 42 7.90 0.88 8.87
N GLY A 43 8.67 1.78 9.50
CA GLY A 43 10.14 1.68 9.56
C GLY A 43 10.66 0.55 10.46
N GLU A 44 9.81 0.01 11.35
CA GLU A 44 10.14 -1.16 12.18
C GLU A 44 9.77 -2.47 11.45
N VAL A 45 8.76 -2.43 10.58
CA VAL A 45 8.28 -3.59 9.79
C VAL A 45 9.07 -3.75 8.49
N PHE A 46 9.50 -2.65 7.90
CA PHE A 46 10.23 -2.58 6.65
C PHE A 46 11.48 -1.70 6.85
N PRO A 47 12.58 -2.25 7.38
CA PRO A 47 13.80 -1.48 7.61
C PRO A 47 14.38 -0.89 6.31
N ASP A 48 14.15 -1.55 5.18
CA ASP A 48 14.54 -1.10 3.84
C ASP A 48 13.64 0.03 3.30
N LEU A 49 12.58 0.43 4.03
CA LEU A 49 11.71 1.56 3.65
C LEU A 49 12.36 2.92 3.95
N ILE A 50 13.42 2.92 4.77
CA ILE A 50 14.22 4.11 5.10
C ILE A 50 15.33 4.26 4.04
N GLU A 51 14.95 4.30 2.77
CA GLU A 51 15.79 4.89 1.73
C GLU A 51 15.49 6.40 1.68
N GLU A 52 16.43 7.23 1.24
CA GLU A 52 16.15 8.64 0.97
C GLU A 52 15.12 8.72 -0.17
N ASP A 53 13.84 8.78 0.17
CA ASP A 53 12.77 9.02 -0.80
C ASP A 53 12.86 10.48 -1.25
N GLN A 54 12.70 10.72 -2.55
CA GLN A 54 12.60 12.10 -3.05
C GLN A 54 11.38 12.73 -2.39
N LEU A 55 11.61 13.82 -1.66
CA LEU A 55 10.53 14.48 -0.92
C LEU A 55 9.41 14.87 -1.91
N PRO A 56 8.13 14.87 -1.51
CA PRO A 56 7.03 15.35 -2.36
C PRO A 56 7.24 16.76 -2.93
N THR A 57 8.13 17.55 -2.30
CA THR A 57 8.58 18.87 -2.74
C THR A 57 9.52 18.85 -3.96
N GLU A 58 10.07 17.69 -4.31
CA GLU A 58 11.08 17.50 -5.38
C GLU A 58 10.45 17.09 -6.73
N ALA A 59 9.17 16.69 -6.75
CA ALA A 59 8.40 16.46 -7.97
C ALA A 59 6.90 16.72 -7.72
N HIS A 60 6.30 17.65 -8.48
CA HIS A 60 4.86 17.91 -8.37
C HIS A 60 4.04 16.71 -8.86
N CYS A 61 2.95 16.39 -8.17
CA CYS A 61 2.02 15.32 -8.54
C CYS A 61 1.51 15.44 -10.00
N ASP A 62 1.46 16.65 -10.54
CA ASP A 62 1.06 16.92 -11.92
C ASP A 62 2.09 16.39 -12.92
N GLU A 63 3.39 16.62 -12.69
CA GLU A 63 4.49 16.14 -13.53
C GLU A 63 4.63 14.61 -13.46
N VAL A 64 4.41 14.04 -12.27
CA VAL A 64 4.41 12.59 -12.05
C VAL A 64 3.20 11.93 -12.72
N SER A 65 2.03 12.58 -12.73
CA SER A 65 0.82 12.02 -13.36
C SER A 65 0.89 12.06 -14.89
N VAL A 66 1.55 13.06 -15.49
CA VAL A 66 1.76 13.12 -16.94
C VAL A 66 2.75 12.06 -17.41
N SER A 67 3.82 11.82 -16.65
CA SER A 67 4.85 10.84 -17.00
C SER A 67 4.51 9.40 -16.59
N ASN A 68 3.70 9.23 -15.54
CA ASN A 68 3.35 7.94 -14.93
C ASN A 68 1.87 7.93 -14.46
N PRO A 69 0.89 7.94 -15.37
CA PRO A 69 -0.54 8.06 -15.04
C PRO A 69 -1.06 6.94 -14.13
N GLN A 70 -0.44 5.76 -14.14
CA GLN A 70 -0.72 4.66 -13.22
C GLN A 70 -0.57 5.06 -11.74
N ARG A 71 0.34 5.99 -11.43
CA ARG A 71 0.56 6.49 -10.07
C ARG A 71 -0.63 7.28 -9.54
N LEU A 72 -1.44 7.89 -10.41
CA LEU A 72 -2.69 8.53 -10.00
C LEU A 72 -3.64 7.52 -9.36
N MET A 73 -3.84 6.37 -10.00
CA MET A 73 -4.73 5.33 -9.48
C MET A 73 -4.18 4.71 -8.20
N THR A 74 -2.87 4.47 -8.15
CA THR A 74 -2.17 3.97 -6.95
C THR A 74 -2.32 4.95 -5.78
N ASN A 75 -2.17 6.26 -6.00
CA ASN A 75 -2.35 7.28 -4.98
C ASN A 75 -3.80 7.38 -4.50
N LEU A 76 -4.77 7.32 -5.42
CA LEU A 76 -6.19 7.30 -5.07
C LEU A 76 -6.53 6.08 -4.21
N MET A 77 -6.06 4.90 -4.59
CA MET A 77 -6.30 3.67 -3.82
C MET A 77 -5.63 3.71 -2.44
N ALA A 78 -4.43 4.27 -2.34
CA ALA A 78 -3.77 4.51 -1.05
C ALA A 78 -4.59 5.47 -0.17
N ALA A 79 -5.05 6.60 -0.72
CA ALA A 79 -5.86 7.58 0.00
C ALA A 79 -7.20 6.98 0.47
N THR A 80 -7.87 6.19 -0.39
CA THR A 80 -9.09 5.45 -0.01
C THR A 80 -8.81 4.46 1.11
N THR A 81 -7.69 3.75 1.07
CA THR A 81 -7.29 2.80 2.12
C THR A 81 -7.07 3.50 3.46
N VAL A 82 -6.35 4.63 3.46
CA VAL A 82 -6.16 5.46 4.66
C VAL A 82 -7.49 5.97 5.20
N MET A 83 -8.40 6.41 4.33
CA MET A 83 -9.73 6.88 4.73
C MET A 83 -10.54 5.78 5.43
N MET A 84 -10.51 4.55 4.92
CA MET A 84 -11.19 3.41 5.55
C MET A 84 -10.65 3.13 6.97
N LEU A 85 -9.33 3.18 7.13
CA LEU A 85 -8.68 3.02 8.44
C LEU A 85 -9.08 4.13 9.41
N LEU A 86 -9.01 5.39 8.96
CA LEU A 86 -9.43 6.55 9.76
C LEU A 86 -10.90 6.48 10.14
N HIS A 87 -11.77 6.03 9.23
CA HIS A 87 -13.18 5.86 9.52
C HIS A 87 -13.38 4.86 10.67
N THR A 88 -12.78 3.66 10.60
CA THR A 88 -12.90 2.67 11.69
C THR A 88 -12.32 3.17 13.01
N LEU A 89 -11.24 3.94 12.95
CA LEU A 89 -10.61 4.51 14.14
C LEU A 89 -11.49 5.59 14.79
N LEU A 90 -12.06 6.51 13.99
CA LEU A 90 -12.80 7.66 14.49
C LEU A 90 -14.25 7.32 14.82
N ALA A 91 -14.89 6.43 14.05
CA ALA A 91 -16.27 6.02 14.26
C ALA A 91 -16.39 4.94 15.35
N ASP A 92 -15.55 3.89 15.26
CA ASP A 92 -15.67 2.71 16.12
C ASP A 92 -14.65 2.67 17.25
N GLY A 93 -13.60 3.50 17.18
CA GLY A 93 -12.47 3.43 18.12
C GLY A 93 -11.58 2.21 17.90
N THR A 94 -11.65 1.57 16.72
CA THR A 94 -10.95 0.31 16.42
C THR A 94 -10.06 0.40 15.20
N ILE A 95 -9.05 -0.47 15.14
CA ILE A 95 -8.22 -0.69 13.95
C ILE A 95 -8.32 -2.16 13.63
N LEU A 96 -8.95 -2.47 12.50
CA LEU A 96 -9.25 -3.86 12.10
C LEU A 96 -8.07 -4.53 11.40
N HIS A 97 -7.30 -3.73 10.66
CA HIS A 97 -6.14 -4.18 9.90
C HIS A 97 -5.03 -3.14 10.00
N HIS A 98 -3.78 -3.60 9.95
CA HIS A 98 -2.60 -2.74 10.13
C HIS A 98 -1.71 -2.68 8.90
N ARG A 99 -1.94 -3.57 7.94
CA ARG A 99 -1.20 -3.65 6.69
C ARG A 99 -2.15 -4.00 5.57
N THR A 100 -2.10 -3.22 4.50
CA THR A 100 -2.85 -3.49 3.28
C THR A 100 -1.95 -3.37 2.08
N PHE A 101 -1.99 -4.38 1.22
CA PHE A 101 -1.39 -4.37 -0.12
C PHE A 101 -2.49 -4.28 -1.17
N PHE A 102 -2.20 -3.58 -2.25
CA PHE A 102 -3.15 -3.43 -3.35
C PHE A 102 -2.49 -3.39 -4.72
N GLU A 103 -3.29 -3.72 -5.74
CA GLU A 103 -2.94 -3.65 -7.16
C GLU A 103 -4.06 -2.87 -7.88
N ALA A 104 -3.75 -1.63 -8.24
CA ALA A 104 -4.68 -0.64 -8.73
C ALA A 104 -5.22 -0.95 -10.15
N ARG A 105 -4.52 -1.78 -10.94
CA ARG A 105 -4.98 -2.15 -12.29
C ARG A 105 -6.14 -3.16 -12.27
N ARG A 106 -6.12 -4.09 -11.31
CA ARG A 106 -7.11 -5.17 -11.12
C ARG A 106 -8.09 -4.86 -10.02
N GLY A 107 -7.87 -3.79 -9.24
CA GLY A 107 -8.69 -3.45 -8.10
C GLY A 107 -8.55 -4.46 -6.96
N TRP A 108 -7.41 -5.15 -6.89
CA TRP A 108 -7.17 -6.15 -5.87
C TRP A 108 -6.64 -5.48 -4.61
N MET A 109 -7.16 -5.89 -3.45
CA MET A 109 -6.74 -5.38 -2.15
C MET A 109 -6.77 -6.52 -1.15
N ARG A 110 -5.73 -6.62 -0.32
CA ARG A 110 -5.65 -7.59 0.78
C ARG A 110 -5.10 -6.91 2.03
N SER A 111 -5.80 -7.09 3.12
CA SER A 111 -5.44 -6.56 4.42
C SER A 111 -5.11 -7.68 5.41
N ASP A 112 -4.07 -7.49 6.21
CA ASP A 112 -3.72 -8.35 7.33
C ASP A 112 -4.30 -7.77 8.62
N ALA A 113 -4.93 -8.62 9.42
CA ALA A 113 -5.60 -8.22 10.65
C ALA A 113 -4.64 -7.52 11.61
N ALA A 114 -5.14 -6.53 12.36
CA ALA A 114 -4.35 -5.84 13.39
C ALA A 114 -4.10 -6.71 14.63
N ILE A 115 -4.94 -7.71 14.84
CA ILE A 115 -4.87 -8.64 15.96
C ILE A 115 -5.20 -10.01 15.37
N ASP A 116 -4.32 -10.99 15.54
CA ASP A 116 -4.65 -12.37 15.20
C ASP A 116 -5.74 -12.84 16.18
N ALA A 117 -6.90 -13.22 15.63
CA ALA A 117 -8.02 -13.78 16.39
C ALA A 117 -7.81 -15.26 16.68
#